data_AF-A0A0Q9QEU5-F1
#
_entry.id   AF-A0A0Q9QEU5-F1
#
_cell.length_a   1.000
_cell.length_b   1.000
_cell.length_c   1.000
_cell.angle_alpha   90.00
_cell.angle_beta   90.00
_cell.angle_gamma   90.00
#
_symmetry.space_group_name_H-M   'P 1'
#
loop_
_entity.id
_entity.type
_entity.pdbx_description
1 polymer ?
#
loop_
_entity_poly.entity_id
_entity_poly.type
_entity_poly.pdbx_seq_one_letter_code
_entity_poly.pdbx_strand_id
1 'polypeptide(L)'
;MINPLVGMPQGLEWLVILAIVVLVFGAAKLPDLARSSGQALRIFKTETKGLRDEDEKKTPEQRDIEAREIEARGEAQAPLGNEAPGEVLRERRDDTTA
;
A
#
# COMPACT_ATOMS: atom_id res chain seq x y z
N MET A 1 -9.58 19.46 50.46
CA MET A 1 -9.43 20.83 49.91
C MET A 1 -8.18 20.83 49.06
N ILE A 2 -8.24 21.44 47.87
CA ILE A 2 -7.32 21.33 46.71
C ILE A 2 -7.49 20.05 45.86
N ASN A 3 -8.66 19.87 45.24
CA ASN A 3 -8.79 19.09 44.01
C ASN A 3 -9.04 20.09 42.87
N PRO A 4 -8.00 20.54 42.14
CA PRO A 4 -8.25 21.33 40.95
C PRO A 4 -8.77 20.35 39.89
N LEU A 5 -9.94 20.63 39.34
CA LEU A 5 -10.18 20.76 37.90
C LEU A 5 -9.29 19.96 36.89
N VAL A 6 -8.86 18.73 37.20
CA VAL A 6 -8.24 17.75 36.28
C VAL A 6 -9.36 17.10 35.47
N GLY A 7 -10.12 17.92 34.75
CA GLY A 7 -11.31 17.49 34.03
C GLY A 7 -11.55 18.23 32.72
N MET A 8 -10.69 19.19 32.38
CA MET A 8 -10.73 19.87 31.08
C MET A 8 -9.29 19.89 30.56
N PRO A 9 -8.97 19.24 29.44
CA PRO A 9 -7.62 19.23 28.92
C PRO A 9 -7.26 20.62 28.40
N GLN A 10 -6.62 21.43 29.26
CA GLN A 10 -6.17 22.78 28.96
C GLN A 10 -4.83 22.75 28.20
N GLY A 11 -4.66 21.84 27.22
CA GLY A 11 -3.43 21.69 26.44
C GLY A 11 -2.17 21.26 27.22
N LEU A 12 -2.17 21.36 28.56
CA LEU A 12 -1.05 21.01 29.42
C LEU A 12 -0.76 19.52 29.38
N GLU A 13 -1.78 18.67 29.21
CA GLU A 13 -1.61 17.23 29.03
C GLU A 13 -0.71 16.91 27.83
N TRP A 14 -0.91 17.62 26.71
CA TRP A 14 -0.06 17.46 25.53
C TRP A 14 1.39 17.89 25.79
N LEU A 15 1.59 18.97 26.56
CA LEU A 15 2.93 19.41 26.97
C LEU A 15 3.62 18.39 27.89
N VAL A 16 2.89 17.77 28.82
CA VAL A 16 3.43 16.73 29.72
C VAL A 16 3.83 15.49 28.92
N ILE A 17 3.00 15.03 27.99
CA ILE A 17 3.32 13.89 27.12
C ILE A 17 4.55 14.20 26.28
N LEU A 18 4.59 15.39 25.64
CA LEU A 18 5.74 15.82 24.86
C LEU A 18 7.01 15.89 25.71
N ALA A 19 6.92 16.39 26.94
CA ALA A 19 8.05 16.44 27.87
C ALA A 19 8.59 15.04 28.20
N ILE A 20 7.70 14.05 28.44
CA ILE A 20 8.11 12.66 28.68
C ILE A 20 8.81 12.08 27.44
N VAL A 21 8.26 12.30 26.25
CA VAL A 21 8.87 11.83 24.99
C VAL A 21 10.26 12.46 24.79
N VAL A 22 10.39 13.77 25.02
CA VAL A 22 11.69 14.48 24.97
C VAL A 22 12.66 13.93 26.02
N LEU A 23 12.19 13.53 27.21
CA LEU A 23 13.05 12.97 28.26
C LEU A 23 13.61 11.59 27.87
N VAL A 24 12.78 10.73 27.26
CA VAL A 24 13.16 9.36 26.87
C VAL A 24 14.03 9.36 25.61
N PHE A 25 13.65 10.13 24.59
CA PHE A 25 14.35 10.15 23.31
C PHE A 25 15.48 11.19 23.25
N GLY A 26 15.40 12.24 24.06
CA GLY A 26 16.30 13.40 24.05
C GLY A 26 15.84 14.49 23.08
N ALA A 27 16.09 15.76 23.45
CA ALA A 27 15.70 16.93 22.66
C ALA A 27 16.36 16.98 21.27
N ALA A 28 17.52 16.33 21.10
CA ALA A 28 18.21 16.26 19.81
C ALA A 28 17.63 15.19 18.86
N LYS A 29 17.06 14.09 19.38
CA LYS A 29 16.63 12.96 18.54
C LYS A 29 15.26 13.16 17.91
N LEU A 30 14.34 13.84 18.58
CA LEU A 30 13.03 14.16 18.01
C LEU A 30 13.11 14.96 16.69
N PRO A 31 13.86 16.08 16.60
CA PRO A 31 13.96 16.83 15.36
C PRO A 31 14.70 16.06 14.27
N ASP A 32 15.70 15.25 14.63
CA ASP A 32 16.44 14.43 13.65
C ASP A 32 15.52 13.37 13.02
N LEU A 33 14.74 12.64 13.84
CA LEU A 33 13.76 11.67 13.38
C LEU A 33 12.65 12.33 12.55
N ALA A 34 12.13 13.47 13.00
CA ALA A 34 11.12 14.21 12.26
C ALA A 34 11.63 14.69 10.90
N ARG A 35 12.90 15.12 10.80
CA ARG A 35 13.51 15.53 9.54
C ARG A 35 13.67 14.37 8.57
N SER A 36 14.21 13.23 9.01
CA SER A 36 14.38 12.06 8.12
C SER A 36 13.04 11.49 7.66
N SER A 37 12.06 11.36 8.56
CA SER A 37 10.72 10.90 8.20
C SER A 37 9.98 11.91 7.33
N GLY A 38 10.14 13.21 7.60
CA GLY A 38 9.55 14.27 6.79
C GLY A 38 10.10 14.33 5.37
N GLN A 39 11.39 14.05 5.18
CA GLN A 39 11.99 13.94 3.85
C GLN A 39 11.41 12.75 3.06
N ALA A 40 11.28 11.58 3.69
CA ALA A 40 10.65 10.42 3.05
C ALA A 40 9.19 10.70 2.66
N LEU A 41 8.40 11.29 3.56
CA LEU A 41 7.02 11.69 3.29
C LEU A 41 6.93 12.75 2.19
N ARG A 42 7.88 13.68 2.11
CA ARG A 42 7.92 14.71 1.06
C ARG A 42 8.17 14.11 -0.32
N ILE A 43 9.12 13.19 -0.44
CA ILE A 43 9.42 12.51 -1.71
C ILE A 43 8.18 11.71 -2.12
N PHE A 44 7.66 10.87 -1.23
CA PHE A 44 6.45 10.07 -1.47
C PHE A 44 5.26 10.93 -1.88
N LYS A 45 5.02 12.06 -1.19
CA LYS A 45 3.92 12.98 -1.54
C LYS A 45 4.13 13.65 -2.90
N THR A 46 5.37 13.96 -3.28
CA THR A 46 5.67 14.59 -4.57
C THR A 46 5.47 13.60 -5.72
N GLU A 47 5.98 12.38 -5.58
CA GLU A 47 5.77 11.32 -6.56
C GLU A 47 4.30 10.92 -6.68
N THR A 48 3.62 10.73 -5.55
CA THR A 48 2.18 10.39 -5.53
C THR A 48 1.32 11.53 -6.09
N LYS A 49 1.72 12.79 -5.90
CA LYS A 49 1.03 13.94 -6.48
C LYS A 49 1.16 13.97 -8.00
N GLY A 50 2.32 13.62 -8.54
CA GLY A 50 2.49 13.48 -10.00
C GLY A 50 1.47 12.50 -10.59
N LEU A 51 1.32 11.33 -9.96
CA LEU A 51 0.35 10.32 -10.38
C LEU A 51 -1.10 10.81 -10.26
N ARG A 52 -1.46 11.48 -9.15
CA ARG A 52 -2.82 12.02 -8.96
C ARG A 52 -3.15 13.17 -9.91
N ASP A 53 -2.20 14.06 -10.17
CA ASP A 53 -2.37 15.18 -11.09
C ASP A 53 -2.50 14.68 -12.55
N GLU A 54 -1.83 13.57 -12.91
CA GLU A 54 -2.03 12.89 -14.20
C GLU A 54 -3.41 12.23 -14.31
N ASP A 55 -3.88 11.58 -13.23
CA ASP A 55 -5.22 10.99 -13.16
C ASP A 55 -6.36 12.03 -13.24
N GLU A 56 -6.19 13.20 -12.60
CA GLU A 56 -7.17 14.29 -12.63
C GLU A 56 -7.18 15.06 -13.97
N LYS A 57 -6.06 15.07 -14.70
CA LYS A 57 -5.95 15.72 -16.02
C LYS A 57 -6.36 14.84 -17.19
N LYS A 58 -6.47 13.52 -17.00
CA LYS A 58 -6.97 12.60 -18.02
C LYS A 58 -8.47 12.80 -18.21
N THR A 59 -8.88 13.02 -19.46
CA THR A 59 -10.30 13.03 -19.82
C THR A 59 -10.91 11.64 -19.58
N PRO A 60 -12.23 11.52 -19.35
CA PRO A 60 -12.89 10.22 -19.15
C PRO A 60 -12.52 9.20 -20.24
N GLU A 61 -12.43 9.65 -21.50
CA GLU A 61 -12.02 8.82 -22.64
C GLU A 61 -10.58 8.31 -22.52
N GLN A 62 -9.63 9.09 -22.00
CA GLN A 62 -8.24 8.66 -21.83
C GLN A 62 -8.10 7.60 -20.73
N ARG A 63 -8.94 7.67 -19.69
CA ARG A 63 -8.98 6.69 -18.60
C ARG A 63 -9.56 5.35 -19.07
N ASP A 64 -10.58 5.39 -19.95
CA ASP A 64 -11.18 4.19 -20.55
C ASP A 64 -10.23 3.48 -21.52
N ILE A 65 -9.45 4.23 -22.30
CA ILE A 65 -8.45 3.68 -23.23
C ILE A 65 -7.31 2.99 -22.44
N GLU A 66 -6.82 3.62 -21.38
CA GLU A 66 -5.76 3.08 -20.52
C GLU A 66 -6.21 1.82 -19.74
N ALA A 67 -7.46 1.80 -19.25
CA ALA A 67 -8.03 0.62 -18.61
C ALA A 67 -8.12 -0.58 -19.55
N ARG A 68 -8.55 -0.37 -20.80
CA ARG A 68 -8.59 -1.42 -21.84
C ARG A 68 -7.19 -1.90 -22.25
N GLU A 69 -6.20 -1.01 -22.24
CA GLU A 69 -4.81 -1.36 -22.57
C GLU A 69 -4.15 -2.22 -21.48
N ILE A 70 -4.41 -1.92 -20.19
CA ILE A 70 -3.92 -2.72 -19.05
C ILE A 70 -4.55 -4.12 -19.06
N GLU A 71 -5.84 -4.22 -19.40
CA GLU A 71 -6.56 -5.50 -19.55
C GLU A 71 -5.97 -6.35 -20.69
N ALA A 72 -5.78 -5.76 -21.88
CA ALA A 72 -5.18 -6.45 -23.02
C ALA A 72 -3.72 -6.88 -22.79
N ARG A 73 -2.93 -6.12 -22.00
CA ARG A 73 -1.56 -6.51 -21.60
C ARG A 73 -1.54 -7.62 -20.55
N GLY A 74 -2.51 -7.64 -19.64
CA GLY A 74 -2.65 -8.67 -18.60
C GLY A 74 -2.95 -10.04 -19.19
N GLU A 75 -3.74 -10.10 -20.26
CA GLU A 75 -4.06 -11.34 -20.98
C GLU A 75 -2.90 -11.88 -21.82
N ALA A 76 -2.02 -11.00 -22.33
CA ALA A 76 -0.87 -11.41 -23.15
C ALA A 76 0.32 -11.99 -22.35
N GLN A 77 0.31 -11.93 -21.01
CA GLN A 77 1.37 -12.45 -20.14
C GLN A 77 0.93 -13.64 -19.26
N ALA A 78 -0.15 -14.33 -19.61
CA ALA A 78 -0.44 -15.63 -19.00
C ALA A 78 0.67 -16.64 -19.34
N PRO A 79 1.32 -17.27 -18.34
CA PRO A 79 2.41 -18.20 -18.58
C PRO A 79 1.87 -19.48 -19.24
N LEU A 80 2.41 -19.80 -20.42
CA LEU A 80 2.40 -21.15 -20.97
C LEU A 80 3.24 -22.03 -20.05
N GLY A 81 2.62 -22.68 -19.06
CA GLY A 81 3.40 -23.34 -18.01
C GLY A 81 2.72 -24.44 -17.20
N ASN A 82 1.64 -25.06 -17.70
CA ASN A 82 1.04 -26.21 -17.02
C ASN A 82 0.41 -27.15 -18.06
N GLU A 83 1.24 -27.72 -18.92
CA GLU A 83 0.87 -28.94 -19.64
C GLU A 83 0.55 -30.00 -18.58
N ALA A 84 -0.73 -30.28 -18.35
CA ALA A 84 -1.17 -31.45 -17.60
C ALA A 84 -0.94 -32.68 -18.49
N PRO A 85 0.04 -33.55 -18.20
CA PRO A 85 0.16 -34.81 -18.91
C PRO A 85 -0.78 -35.79 -18.20
N GLY A 86 -1.92 -36.12 -18.80
CA GLY A 86 -2.70 -37.20 -18.20
C GLY A 86 -4.06 -37.56 -18.75
N GLU A 87 -4.64 -36.83 -19.70
CA GLU A 87 -5.95 -37.21 -20.24
C GLU A 87 -5.85 -37.68 -21.69
N VAL A 88 -5.17 -38.81 -21.87
CA VAL A 88 -5.22 -39.58 -23.11
C VAL A 88 -5.30 -41.06 -22.77
N LEU A 89 -6.41 -41.65 -23.18
CA LEU A 89 -6.57 -43.07 -23.51
C LEU A 89 -6.68 -44.07 -22.34
N ARG A 90 -7.87 -44.15 -21.74
CA ARG A 90 -8.43 -45.42 -21.24
C ARG A 90 -9.63 -45.84 -22.09
N GLU A 91 -9.37 -45.96 -23.39
CA GLU A 91 -10.29 -46.53 -24.37
C GLU A 91 -9.82 -47.96 -24.67
N ARG A 92 -10.61 -48.94 -24.23
CA ARG A 92 -10.88 -50.21 -24.92
C ARG A 92 -9.66 -51.08 -25.29
N ARG A 93 -9.28 -51.97 -24.37
CA ARG A 93 -8.55 -53.25 -24.53
C ARG A 93 -8.38 -53.79 -23.09
N ASP A 94 -8.80 -54.98 -22.66
CA ASP A 94 -8.89 -56.29 -23.28
C ASP A 94 -9.83 -57.17 -22.41
N ASP A 95 -11.05 -57.50 -22.85
CA ASP A 95 -11.90 -58.52 -22.22
C ASP A 95 -12.38 -59.50 -23.30
N THR A 96 -11.46 -60.26 -23.87
CA THR A 96 -11.72 -61.41 -24.73
C THR A 96 -10.49 -62.31 -24.68
N THR A 97 -10.72 -63.60 -24.33
CA THR A 97 -9.74 -64.71 -24.29
C THR A 97 -8.91 -64.77 -22.99
N ALA A 98 -8.86 -65.85 -22.20
CA ALA A 98 -9.29 -67.25 -22.29
C ALA A 98 -9.66 -67.78 -20.89
#